data_AF-A0A4Q4PWL0-F1
#
_entry.id   AF-A0A4Q4PWL0-F1
#
_cell.length_a   1.000
_cell.length_b   1.000
_cell.length_c   1.000
_cell.angle_alpha   90.00
_cell.angle_beta   90.00
_cell.angle_gamma   90.00
#
_symmetry.space_group_name_H-M   'P 1'
#
loop_
_entity.id
_entity.type
_entity.pdbx_description
1 polymer ?
#
loop_
_entity_poly.entity_id
_entity_poly.type
_entity_poly.pdbx_seq_one_letter_code
_entity_poly.pdbx_strand_id
1 'polypeptide(L)' 'LYVSDLPKRSIENDFFAVLFGRPVPAHCVSVSKECENVLEIDTVRAWKETDSKAGWSNEVVVEVVIR' A
#
# COMPACT_ATOMS: atom_id res chain seq x y z
N LEU A 1 -5.05 0.05 -6.20
CA LEU A 1 -4.20 0.26 -7.40
C LEU A 1 -4.48 -0.86 -8.39
N TYR A 2 -4.82 -0.55 -9.65
CA TYR A 2 -4.99 -1.60 -10.67
C TYR A 2 -3.64 -1.99 -11.27
N VAL A 3 -3.35 -3.29 -11.31
CA VAL A 3 -2.14 -3.89 -11.85
C VAL A 3 -2.54 -5.11 -12.69
N SER A 4 -2.35 -5.01 -14.01
CA SER A 4 -2.89 -5.97 -15.00
C SER A 4 -2.36 -7.39 -14.86
N ASP A 5 -1.18 -7.58 -14.28
CA ASP A 5 -0.54 -8.87 -14.05
C ASP A 5 -0.37 -9.21 -12.56
N LEU A 6 -1.13 -8.54 -11.67
CA LEU A 6 -1.12 -8.79 -10.22
C LEU A 6 -1.25 -10.28 -9.84
N PRO A 7 -2.12 -11.09 -10.49
CA PRO A 7 -2.26 -12.51 -10.14
C PRO A 7 -0.98 -13.35 -10.34
N LYS A 8 0.00 -12.82 -11.08
CA LYS A 8 1.28 -13.49 -11.38
C LYS A 8 2.43 -13.00 -10.49
N ARG A 9 2.16 -12.11 -9.54
CA ARG A 9 3.14 -11.42 -8.71
C ARG A 9 2.98 -11.78 -7.23
N SER A 10 4.06 -11.64 -6.48
CA SER A 10 4.06 -11.74 -5.02
C SER A 10 4.01 -10.34 -4.39
N ILE A 11 3.06 -10.11 -3.50
CA ILE A 11 2.99 -8.85 -2.71
C ILE A 11 4.30 -8.61 -1.97
N GLU A 12 4.91 -9.65 -1.40
CA GLU A 12 6.12 -9.55 -0.58
C GLU A 12 7.40 -9.25 -1.39
N ASN A 13 7.44 -9.68 -2.67
CA ASN A 13 8.67 -9.61 -3.47
C ASN A 13 8.63 -8.54 -4.56
N ASP A 14 7.44 -8.20 -5.07
CA ASP A 14 7.30 -7.36 -6.26
C ASP A 14 6.75 -5.96 -5.96
N PHE A 15 6.36 -5.70 -4.70
CA PHE A 15 5.76 -4.44 -4.27
C PHE A 15 6.45 -3.91 -3.02
N PHE A 16 6.68 -2.61 -3.00
CA PHE A 16 7.11 -1.88 -1.82
C PHE A 16 6.35 -0.57 -1.75
N ALA A 17 5.74 -0.27 -0.61
CA ALA A 17 4.97 0.94 -0.41
C ALA A 17 5.44 1.67 0.85
N VAL A 18 5.43 3.01 0.77
CA VAL A 18 5.68 3.88 1.91
C VAL A 18 4.55 4.88 2.10
N LEU A 19 4.24 5.18 3.36
CA LEU A 19 3.37 6.24 3.81
C LEU A 19 4.25 7.33 4.45
N PHE A 20 4.36 8.50 3.83
CA PHE A 20 5.28 9.56 4.28
C PHE A 20 6.72 9.06 4.54
N GLY A 21 7.27 8.27 3.62
CA GLY A 21 8.62 7.69 3.74
C GLY A 21 8.76 6.57 4.78
N ARG A 22 7.68 6.17 5.47
CA ARG A 22 7.67 5.02 6.39
C ARG A 22 7.13 3.79 5.68
N PRO A 23 7.79 2.62 5.76
CA PRO A 23 7.29 1.39 5.16
C PRO A 23 5.86 1.06 5.60
N VAL A 24 4.99 0.75 4.63
CA VAL A 24 3.67 0.20 4.91
C VAL A 24 3.84 -1.27 5.33
N PRO A 25 3.30 -1.70 6.48
CA PRO A 25 3.36 -3.10 6.89
C PRO A 25 2.71 -4.03 5.86
N ALA A 26 3.32 -5.19 5.61
CA ALA A 26 2.85 -6.13 4.58
C ALA A 26 1.39 -6.57 4.79
N HIS A 27 0.95 -6.72 6.04
CA HIS A 27 -0.43 -7.09 6.37
C HIS A 27 -1.45 -5.96 6.17
N CYS A 28 -1.01 -4.75 5.81
CA CYS A 28 -1.88 -3.66 5.36
C CYS A 28 -2.08 -3.66 3.84
N VAL A 29 -1.48 -4.62 3.12
CA VAL A 29 -1.57 -4.75 1.67
C VAL A 29 -2.19 -6.09 1.32
N SER A 30 -3.14 -6.10 0.39
CA SER A 30 -3.82 -7.32 -0.04
C SER A 30 -4.27 -7.25 -1.50
N VAL A 31 -4.57 -8.40 -2.09
CA VAL A 31 -5.35 -8.45 -3.34
C VAL A 31 -6.82 -8.22 -3.00
N SER A 32 -7.51 -7.39 -3.79
CA SER A 32 -8.93 -7.10 -3.60
C SER A 32 -9.77 -8.36 -3.75
N LYS A 33 -10.80 -8.47 -2.92
CA LYS A 33 -11.79 -9.56 -3.00
C LYS A 33 -12.72 -9.42 -4.21
N GLU A 34 -12.89 -8.20 -4.72
CA GLU A 34 -13.78 -7.89 -5.84
C GLU A 34 -13.08 -8.00 -7.20
N CYS A 35 -11.74 -7.89 -7.23
CA CYS A 35 -10.97 -7.95 -8.47
C CYS A 35 -9.52 -8.40 -8.22
N GLU A 36 -9.11 -9.50 -8.85
CA GLU A 36 -7.75 -10.06 -8.72
C GLU A 36 -6.63 -9.16 -9.25
N ASN A 37 -6.98 -8.12 -10.03
CA ASN A 37 -6.05 -7.14 -10.56
C ASN A 37 -5.93 -5.88 -9.71
N VAL A 38 -6.59 -5.82 -8.55
CA VAL A 38 -6.55 -4.64 -7.68
C VAL A 38 -5.74 -4.94 -6.42
N LEU A 39 -4.66 -4.19 -6.23
CA LEU A 39 -3.90 -4.14 -4.99
C LEU A 39 -4.54 -3.12 -4.05
N GLU A 40 -4.98 -3.57 -2.89
CA GLU A 40 -5.53 -2.76 -1.81
C GLU A 40 -4.42 -2.40 -0.82
N ILE A 41 -4.45 -1.15 -0.35
CA ILE A 41 -3.55 -0.64 0.67
C ILE A 41 -4.43 0.02 1.75
N ASP A 42 -4.47 -0.58 2.94
CA ASP A 42 -5.18 -0.03 4.10
C ASP A 42 -4.39 1.13 4.70
N THR A 43 -4.61 2.33 4.17
CA THR A 43 -3.91 3.55 4.60
C THR A 43 -4.27 3.94 6.03
N VAL A 44 -5.48 3.60 6.51
CA VAL A 44 -5.92 3.93 7.87
C VAL A 44 -5.16 3.09 8.89
N ARG A 45 -5.03 1.80 8.63
CA ARG A 45 -4.27 0.90 9.48
C ARG A 45 -2.77 1.20 9.41
N ALA A 46 -2.23 1.38 8.21
CA ALA A 46 -0.84 1.77 8.01
C ALA A 46 -0.50 3.07 8.75
N TRP A 47 -1.39 4.06 8.72
CA TRP A 47 -1.22 5.32 9.45
C TRP A 47 -1.07 5.11 10.96
N LYS A 48 -1.97 4.32 11.56
CA LYS A 48 -1.98 4.05 13.00
C LYS A 48 -0.75 3.27 13.45
N GLU A 49 -0.36 2.26 12.67
CA GLU A 49 0.74 1.36 13.04
C GLU A 49 2.13 1.97 12.82
N THR A 50 2.25 2.95 11.92
CA THR A 50 3.52 3.65 11.66
C THR A 50 3.73 4.91 12.51
N ASP A 51 2.80 5.18 13.45
CA ASP A 51 2.72 6.43 14.24
C ASP A 51 2.83 7.68 13.33
N SER A 52 2.16 7.61 12.17
CA SER A 52 2.17 8.71 11.22
C SER A 52 1.39 9.90 11.80
N LYS A 53 1.91 11.10 11.58
CA LYS A 53 1.28 12.35 12.01
C LYS A 53 0.97 13.19 10.79
N ALA A 54 -0.18 13.87 10.82
CA ALA A 54 -0.54 14.82 9.78
C ALA A 54 0.55 15.88 9.72
N GLY A 55 1.16 16.02 8.54
CA GLY A 55 2.14 17.06 8.27
C GLY A 55 1.44 18.37 7.92
N TRP A 56 1.78 18.94 6.77
CA TRP A 56 1.03 20.04 6.20
C TRP A 56 -0.26 19.53 5.55
N SER A 57 -1.39 20.19 5.85
CA SER A 57 -2.71 19.90 5.28
C SER A 57 -3.30 18.52 5.67
N ASN A 58 -4.41 18.16 5.01
CA ASN A 58 -5.16 16.91 5.19
C ASN A 58 -4.83 15.89 4.09
N GLU A 59 -3.56 15.74 3.76
CA GLU A 59 -3.10 14.86 2.67
C GLU A 59 -2.62 13.51 3.19
N VAL A 60 -2.75 12.49 2.33
CA VAL A 60 -2.20 11.15 2.54
C VAL A 60 -1.32 10.85 1.33
N VAL A 61 0.00 10.77 1.55
CA VAL A 61 0.96 10.47 0.49
C VAL A 61 1.38 9.02 0.60
N VAL A 62 1.05 8.25 -0.44
CA VAL A 62 1.47 6.85 -0.61
C VAL A 62 2.34 6.77 -1.85
N GLU A 63 3.56 6.29 -1.69
CA GLU A 63 4.46 6.00 -2.81
C GLU A 63 4.55 4.48 -2.96
N VAL A 64 4.38 3.99 -4.18
CA VAL A 64 4.40 2.55 -4.48
C VAL A 64 5.40 2.27 -5.58
N VAL A 65 6.34 1.38 -5.28
CA VAL A 65 7.32 0.85 -6.23
C VAL A 65 6.88 -0.56 -6.63
N ILE A 66 6.81 -0.79 -7.94
CA ILE A 66 6.43 -2.08 -8.54
C ILE A 66 7.56 -2.48 -9.49
N ARG A 67 8.07 -3.70 -9.34
CA ARG A 67 9.19 -4.23 -10.15
C ARG A 67 8.75 -4.80 -11.50
#